data_AF-A0A1G7D606-F1
#
_entry.id   AF-A0A1G7D606-F1
#
_cell.length_a   1.000
_cell.length_b   1.000
_cell.length_c   1.000
_cell.angle_alpha   90.00
_cell.angle_beta   90.00
_cell.angle_gamma   90.00
#
_symmetry.space_group_name_H-M   'P 1'
#
loop_
_entity.id
_entity.type
_entity.pdbx_description
1 polymer ?
#
loop_
_entity_poly.entity_id
_entity_poly.type
_entity_poly.pdbx_seq_one_letter_code
_entity_poly.pdbx_strand_id
1 'polypeptide(L)'
;MLTKPYSVAYMTVPPNYGPPPDQPQTPGYGYQSPYNGGQSPYGSQPQQPQQPPYGGGPQYGGQPPYEPPTGPYGAPVPPPEPPKRNLGLIGGIVIGAVVLVLGATLLVVLNMRGDDDQADGGDGTTSEEASDGETSPQEETTTQEETDTEVGQCLPYAPVIEGDGLALLDCADPAAFWTITAQSYDVDGEVDAEGNLVDSQVAYDLCGAGWGQVYPGNAWQTWHTVYSSGVLDSLYCYEAIGAANPDNPEQTPIIPDTGDCFDDSDSWWTVDCGSGSAIYRVDSTVVYDNPVPMTEDELNTAGTECGTDWYFSILDFEDNVLALLCANDV
;
A
#
# COMPACT_ATOMS: atom_id res chain seq x y z
N MET A 1 -8.07 5.27 35.29
CA MET A 1 -8.31 4.89 33.89
C MET A 1 -7.28 3.84 33.51
N LEU A 2 -7.70 2.74 32.89
CA LEU A 2 -6.80 1.75 32.31
C LEU A 2 -6.43 2.25 30.92
N THR A 3 -5.33 2.99 30.80
CA THR A 3 -4.77 3.33 29.49
C THR A 3 -4.15 2.07 28.92
N LYS A 4 -4.81 1.47 27.95
CA LYS A 4 -4.18 0.46 27.10
C LYS A 4 -3.57 1.21 25.92
N PRO A 5 -2.25 1.16 25.71
CA PRO A 5 -1.66 1.65 24.47
C PRO A 5 -2.16 0.72 23.36
N TYR A 6 -3.10 1.20 22.54
CA TYR A 6 -3.63 0.43 21.42
C TYR A 6 -2.88 0.75 20.13
N SER A 7 -3.00 -0.21 19.21
CA SER A 7 -2.19 -0.42 18.02
C SER A 7 -2.16 0.78 17.09
N VAL A 8 -0.97 1.08 16.57
CA VAL A 8 -0.79 1.99 15.45
C VAL A 8 -1.34 1.30 14.20
N ALA A 9 -2.51 1.73 13.78
CA ALA A 9 -3.08 1.34 12.50
C ALA A 9 -2.47 2.22 11.41
N TYR A 10 -1.42 1.76 10.74
CA TYR A 10 -1.12 2.27 9.40
C TYR A 10 -2.15 1.69 8.44
N MET A 11 -2.53 2.43 7.41
CA MET A 11 -3.15 1.82 6.24
C MET A 11 -2.14 0.92 5.55
N THR A 12 -1.98 -0.30 6.05
CA THR A 12 -1.36 -1.35 5.26
C THR A 12 -2.46 -1.94 4.41
N VAL A 13 -2.66 -1.38 3.20
CA VAL A 13 -3.17 -2.22 2.11
C VAL A 13 -2.20 -3.41 2.08
N PRO A 14 -2.66 -4.67 2.22
CA PRO A 14 -1.76 -5.80 2.26
C PRO A 14 -0.86 -5.72 1.01
N PRO A 15 0.48 -5.72 1.16
CA PRO A 15 1.38 -5.65 0.01
C PRO A 15 1.01 -6.80 -0.91
N ASN A 16 0.46 -6.47 -2.08
CA ASN A 16 0.18 -7.47 -3.08
C ASN A 16 1.53 -7.84 -3.67
N TYR A 17 2.09 -8.94 -3.17
CA TYR A 17 3.32 -9.52 -3.69
C TYR A 17 3.19 -9.60 -5.21
N GLY A 18 4.14 -8.98 -5.92
CA GLY A 18 4.15 -8.96 -7.38
C GLY A 18 3.96 -10.36 -7.99
N PRO A 19 3.66 -10.43 -9.30
CA PRO A 19 3.47 -11.71 -9.97
C PRO A 19 4.63 -12.66 -9.63
N PRO A 20 4.36 -13.90 -9.22
CA PRO A 20 5.42 -14.83 -8.83
C PRO A 20 6.47 -14.93 -9.95
N PRO A 21 7.77 -14.96 -9.64
CA PRO A 21 8.82 -15.03 -10.65
C PRO A 21 8.54 -16.20 -11.59
N ASP A 22 8.66 -15.96 -12.90
CA ASP A 22 8.37 -16.90 -13.99
C ASP A 22 8.70 -18.35 -13.61
N GLN A 23 7.66 -19.09 -13.20
CA GLN A 23 7.78 -20.54 -13.09
C GLN A 23 7.95 -21.09 -14.51
N PRO A 24 8.92 -21.99 -14.76
CA PRO A 24 9.08 -22.59 -16.08
C PRO A 24 7.77 -23.27 -16.50
N GLN A 25 7.23 -22.82 -17.64
CA GLN A 25 5.95 -23.28 -18.16
C GLN A 25 5.90 -24.81 -18.24
N THR A 26 5.02 -25.42 -17.46
CA THR A 26 4.64 -26.81 -17.64
C THR A 26 3.49 -26.89 -18.66
N PRO A 27 3.54 -27.78 -19.67
CA PRO A 27 2.54 -27.85 -20.72
C PRO A 27 1.13 -28.14 -20.18
N GLY A 28 0.19 -27.30 -20.61
CA GLY A 28 -1.17 -27.21 -20.08
C GLY A 28 -2.07 -28.42 -20.35
N TYR A 29 -3.02 -28.59 -19.42
CA TYR A 29 -4.23 -29.39 -19.61
C TYR A 29 -5.44 -28.48 -19.35
N GLY A 30 -6.21 -28.25 -20.41
CA GLY A 30 -7.42 -27.43 -20.36
C GLY A 30 -8.57 -28.15 -19.65
N TYR A 31 -9.30 -27.40 -18.84
CA TYR A 31 -10.61 -27.81 -18.32
C TYR A 31 -11.72 -27.00 -18.99
N GLN A 32 -12.53 -27.70 -19.80
CA GLN A 32 -13.85 -27.25 -20.20
C GLN A 32 -14.81 -27.40 -19.02
N SER A 33 -15.55 -26.34 -18.71
CA SER A 33 -16.70 -26.36 -17.80
C SER A 33 -18.00 -26.32 -18.61
N PRO A 34 -18.99 -27.21 -18.37
CA PRO A 34 -20.34 -27.02 -18.88
C PRO A 34 -21.30 -26.60 -17.77
N TYR A 35 -21.73 -25.34 -17.82
CA TYR A 35 -22.95 -24.85 -17.16
C TYR A 35 -24.17 -25.28 -18.00
N ASN A 36 -25.09 -26.04 -17.40
CA ASN A 36 -26.47 -26.16 -17.90
C ASN A 36 -27.43 -26.43 -16.73
N GLY A 37 -28.53 -25.66 -16.68
CA GLY A 37 -29.43 -25.58 -15.53
C GLY A 37 -30.63 -26.53 -15.57
N GLY A 38 -31.48 -26.43 -14.53
CA GLY A 38 -32.89 -26.84 -14.56
C GLY A 38 -33.40 -27.75 -13.44
N GLN A 39 -34.26 -27.17 -12.58
CA GLN A 39 -35.50 -27.71 -11.97
C GLN A 39 -35.49 -28.96 -11.04
N SER A 40 -36.11 -28.81 -9.84
CA SER A 40 -36.63 -29.89 -8.95
C SER A 40 -38.04 -30.36 -9.42
N PRO A 41 -38.54 -31.60 -9.09
CA PRO A 41 -39.09 -31.93 -7.75
C PRO A 41 -39.10 -33.44 -7.29
N TYR A 42 -39.22 -33.65 -5.96
CA TYR A 42 -39.74 -34.80 -5.15
C TYR A 42 -39.81 -36.27 -5.68
N GLY A 43 -39.30 -37.24 -4.87
CA GLY A 43 -39.93 -38.57 -4.67
C GLY A 43 -39.04 -39.85 -4.53
N SER A 44 -39.10 -40.50 -3.36
CA SER A 44 -39.13 -41.97 -3.06
C SER A 44 -38.06 -43.00 -3.55
N GLN A 45 -37.42 -43.66 -2.56
CA GLN A 45 -36.94 -45.07 -2.31
C GLN A 45 -37.17 -46.22 -3.35
N PRO A 46 -36.62 -47.45 -3.14
CA PRO A 46 -35.27 -48.00 -3.46
C PRO A 46 -35.29 -49.12 -4.54
N GLN A 47 -34.13 -49.54 -5.08
CA GLN A 47 -33.80 -50.96 -5.42
C GLN A 47 -32.39 -51.14 -6.02
N GLN A 48 -31.64 -52.10 -5.47
CA GLN A 48 -30.51 -52.82 -6.09
C GLN A 48 -31.03 -53.72 -7.24
N PRO A 49 -30.24 -54.04 -8.31
CA PRO A 49 -29.20 -55.10 -8.21
C PRO A 49 -27.99 -55.06 -9.20
N GLN A 50 -26.89 -55.68 -8.72
CA GLN A 50 -25.85 -56.52 -9.38
C GLN A 50 -24.98 -56.07 -10.58
N GLN A 51 -23.70 -56.47 -10.50
CA GLN A 51 -22.50 -56.23 -11.34
C GLN A 51 -22.55 -56.84 -12.77
N PRO A 52 -21.59 -56.52 -13.67
CA PRO A 52 -20.34 -57.31 -13.80
C PRO A 52 -19.03 -56.49 -14.02
N PRO A 53 -17.84 -57.14 -13.94
CA PRO A 53 -16.54 -56.50 -13.71
C PRO A 53 -15.66 -56.38 -14.98
N TYR A 54 -14.82 -55.34 -15.10
CA TYR A 54 -13.74 -55.34 -16.09
C TYR A 54 -12.60 -54.35 -15.81
N GLY A 55 -11.36 -54.83 -15.94
CA GLY A 55 -10.22 -54.06 -16.47
C GLY A 55 -9.30 -53.38 -15.46
N GLY A 56 -8.10 -53.94 -15.25
CA GLY A 56 -7.08 -53.40 -14.36
C GLY A 56 -6.30 -52.18 -14.87
N GLY A 57 -5.66 -51.50 -13.92
CA GLY A 57 -4.73 -50.38 -14.10
C GLY A 57 -3.79 -50.26 -12.88
N PRO A 58 -2.59 -49.67 -13.04
CA PRO A 58 -1.36 -50.10 -12.35
C PRO A 58 -1.20 -49.66 -10.88
N GLN A 59 -0.45 -50.51 -10.18
CA GLN A 59 -0.05 -50.49 -8.78
C GLN A 59 1.12 -49.51 -8.56
N TYR A 60 0.95 -48.51 -7.68
CA TYR A 60 2.04 -47.66 -7.18
C TYR A 60 1.90 -47.43 -5.66
N GLY A 61 2.98 -47.75 -4.93
CA GLY A 61 3.40 -47.09 -3.69
C GLY A 61 2.58 -47.33 -2.42
N GLY A 62 3.04 -48.25 -1.56
CA GLY A 62 2.43 -48.54 -0.25
C GLY A 62 2.56 -47.42 0.78
N GLN A 63 1.49 -47.21 1.53
CA GLN A 63 1.47 -46.45 2.78
C GLN A 63 2.01 -47.32 3.94
N PRO A 64 2.82 -46.76 4.86
CA PRO A 64 3.22 -47.47 6.07
C PRO A 64 2.04 -47.63 7.06
N PRO A 65 2.05 -48.68 7.91
CA PRO A 65 0.96 -48.93 8.87
C PRO A 65 0.91 -47.87 9.97
N TYR A 66 -0.31 -47.44 10.31
CA TYR A 66 -0.59 -46.55 11.44
C TYR A 66 -0.54 -47.35 12.75
N GLU A 67 0.51 -47.13 13.56
CA GLU A 67 0.60 -47.64 14.93
C GLU A 67 -0.21 -46.75 15.90
N PRO A 68 -0.97 -47.34 16.85
CA PRO A 68 -1.67 -46.57 17.87
C PRO A 68 -0.69 -46.09 18.95
N PRO A 69 -0.71 -44.81 19.35
CA PRO A 69 0.20 -44.30 20.36
C PRO A 69 -0.26 -44.68 21.78
N THR A 70 0.52 -45.54 22.42
CA THR A 70 0.50 -45.74 23.87
C THR A 70 1.82 -45.26 24.47
N GLY A 71 1.83 -44.13 25.19
CA GLY A 71 2.99 -43.76 26.02
C GLY A 71 3.08 -42.27 26.39
N PRO A 72 3.58 -41.92 27.60
CA PRO A 72 3.36 -40.61 28.24
C PRO A 72 4.52 -39.61 28.04
N TYR A 73 4.16 -38.32 27.92
CA TYR A 73 4.95 -37.10 28.17
C TYR A 73 6.46 -37.11 27.81
N GLY A 74 6.80 -36.59 26.62
CA GLY A 74 8.16 -36.24 26.19
C GLY A 74 8.35 -34.72 26.11
N ALA A 75 9.48 -34.24 26.63
CA ALA A 75 9.88 -32.84 26.72
C ALA A 75 10.13 -32.16 25.35
N PRO A 76 10.03 -30.82 25.26
CA PRO A 76 10.21 -30.08 24.01
C PRO A 76 11.65 -30.14 23.49
N VAL A 77 11.77 -30.36 22.18
CA VAL A 77 13.02 -30.33 21.41
C VAL A 77 13.43 -28.85 21.20
N PRO A 78 14.69 -28.45 21.44
CA PRO A 78 15.13 -27.08 21.19
C PRO A 78 15.12 -26.75 19.68
N PRO A 79 14.75 -25.51 19.31
CA PRO A 79 14.71 -25.09 17.91
C PRO A 79 16.11 -25.05 17.29
N PRO A 80 16.24 -25.30 15.97
CA PRO A 80 17.51 -25.27 15.25
C PRO A 80 18.12 -23.85 15.22
N GLU A 81 19.43 -23.75 15.41
CA GLU A 81 20.16 -22.48 15.40
C GLU A 81 20.14 -21.80 14.00
N PRO A 82 19.94 -20.48 13.93
CA PRO A 82 19.89 -19.76 12.66
C PRO A 82 21.26 -19.71 11.95
N PRO A 83 21.29 -19.71 10.60
CA PRO A 83 22.52 -19.72 9.82
C PRO A 83 23.30 -18.41 9.98
N LYS A 84 24.62 -18.52 10.16
CA LYS A 84 25.54 -17.38 10.33
C LYS A 84 25.69 -16.61 9.02
N ARG A 85 25.33 -15.33 9.01
CA ARG A 85 25.43 -14.41 7.88
C ARG A 85 26.76 -13.66 7.95
N ASN A 86 27.53 -13.66 6.87
CA ASN A 86 28.86 -13.02 6.82
C ASN A 86 28.75 -11.50 6.57
N LEU A 87 28.27 -10.76 7.57
CA LEU A 87 28.08 -9.30 7.53
C LEU A 87 29.36 -8.51 7.21
N GLY A 88 30.54 -9.10 7.45
CA GLY A 88 31.83 -8.46 7.16
C GLY A 88 32.12 -8.27 5.67
N LEU A 89 31.54 -9.10 4.79
CA LEU A 89 31.77 -8.99 3.34
C LEU A 89 30.87 -7.92 2.70
N ILE A 90 29.64 -7.79 3.19
CA ILE A 90 28.69 -6.76 2.76
C ILE A 90 29.19 -5.37 3.20
N GLY A 91 29.65 -5.24 4.45
CA GLY A 91 30.21 -3.97 4.94
C GLY A 91 31.43 -3.50 4.14
N GLY A 92 32.26 -4.41 3.63
CA GLY A 92 33.43 -4.06 2.81
C GLY A 92 33.07 -3.51 1.42
N ILE A 93 32.02 -4.04 0.79
CA ILE A 93 31.57 -3.61 -0.55
C ILE A 93 30.96 -2.22 -0.50
N VAL A 94 30.11 -1.95 0.51
CA VAL A 94 29.44 -0.65 0.65
C VAL A 94 30.46 0.47 0.88
N ILE A 95 31.44 0.26 1.76
CA ILE A 95 32.51 1.25 2.00
C ILE A 95 33.34 1.48 0.73
N GLY A 96 33.65 0.42 -0.02
CA GLY A 96 34.35 0.53 -1.30
C GLY A 96 33.60 1.36 -2.34
N ALA A 97 32.29 1.14 -2.48
CA ALA A 97 31.45 1.87 -3.42
C ALA A 97 31.33 3.36 -3.06
N VAL A 98 31.13 3.68 -1.77
CA VAL A 98 31.02 5.07 -1.29
C VAL A 98 32.30 5.86 -1.56
N VAL A 99 33.48 5.26 -1.30
CA VAL A 99 34.77 5.93 -1.56
C VAL A 99 34.97 6.18 -3.06
N LEU A 100 34.52 5.27 -3.92
CA LEU A 100 34.66 5.38 -5.37
C LEU A 100 33.76 6.49 -5.94
N VAL A 101 32.51 6.57 -5.48
CA VAL A 101 31.55 7.61 -5.88
C VAL A 101 32.02 8.98 -5.42
N LEU A 102 32.40 9.13 -4.15
CA LEU A 102 32.90 10.41 -3.60
C LEU A 102 34.20 10.86 -4.30
N GLY A 103 35.10 9.92 -4.62
CA GLY A 103 36.32 10.20 -5.36
C GLY A 103 36.04 10.68 -6.80
N ALA A 104 35.07 10.06 -7.49
CA ALA A 104 34.68 10.45 -8.83
C ALA A 104 34.03 11.85 -8.86
N THR A 105 33.13 12.14 -7.92
CA THR A 105 32.47 13.46 -7.84
C THR A 105 33.47 14.59 -7.55
N LEU A 106 34.45 14.34 -6.67
CA LEU A 106 35.49 15.34 -6.36
C LEU A 106 36.36 15.66 -7.59
N LEU A 107 36.69 14.63 -8.39
CA LEU A 107 37.48 14.78 -9.61
C LEU A 107 36.75 15.62 -10.67
N VAL A 108 35.44 15.41 -10.84
CA VAL A 108 34.61 16.20 -11.78
C VAL A 108 34.54 17.66 -11.36
N VAL A 109 34.28 17.94 -10.07
CA VAL A 109 34.18 19.32 -9.56
C VAL A 109 35.52 20.07 -9.66
N LEU A 110 36.65 19.40 -9.41
CA LEU A 110 37.97 20.02 -9.56
C LEU A 110 38.32 20.29 -11.03
N ASN A 111 37.85 19.45 -11.97
CA ASN A 111 38.08 19.65 -13.40
C ASN A 111 37.17 20.75 -13.99
N MET A 112 36.03 21.03 -13.37
CA MET A 112 35.11 22.12 -13.75
C MET A 112 35.47 23.49 -13.16
N ARG A 113 36.46 23.59 -12.26
CA ARG A 113 36.91 24.87 -11.65
C ARG A 113 38.16 25.46 -12.31
N GLY A 114 38.57 24.96 -13.47
CA GLY A 114 39.63 25.57 -14.28
C GLY A 114 39.02 26.58 -15.24
N ASP A 115 39.52 27.81 -15.19
CA ASP A 115 39.10 29.02 -15.93
C ASP A 115 37.83 29.71 -15.42
N ASP A 116 38.01 30.64 -14.47
CA ASP A 116 37.38 31.97 -14.50
C ASP A 116 38.06 32.90 -13.48
N ASP A 117 39.12 33.59 -13.94
CA ASP A 117 39.69 34.77 -13.30
C ASP A 117 39.65 35.93 -14.32
N GLN A 118 38.72 36.88 -14.19
CA GLN A 118 39.01 38.31 -14.36
C GLN A 118 37.83 39.18 -13.89
N ALA A 119 38.11 40.03 -12.90
CA ALA A 119 37.28 41.15 -12.45
C ALA A 119 37.09 42.23 -13.52
N ASP A 120 35.99 42.99 -13.46
CA ASP A 120 36.09 44.45 -13.26
C ASP A 120 34.76 45.06 -12.78
N GLY A 121 34.87 46.10 -11.96
CA GLY A 121 33.76 46.92 -11.49
C GLY A 121 33.46 48.08 -12.45
N GLY A 122 32.24 48.61 -12.38
CA GLY A 122 31.87 49.80 -13.14
C GLY A 122 30.48 50.32 -12.78
N ASP A 123 30.44 51.35 -11.94
CA ASP A 123 29.31 52.26 -11.72
C ASP A 123 29.04 53.08 -13.00
N GLY A 124 27.77 53.34 -13.34
CA GLY A 124 27.39 53.93 -14.62
C GLY A 124 25.89 54.19 -14.83
N THR A 125 25.41 55.22 -14.12
CA THR A 125 24.25 56.11 -14.37
C THR A 125 23.74 56.29 -15.84
N THR A 126 22.40 56.23 -16.01
CA THR A 126 21.47 57.01 -16.89
C THR A 126 21.09 56.63 -18.34
N SER A 127 19.76 56.76 -18.56
CA SER A 127 18.94 57.13 -19.75
C SER A 127 18.37 56.07 -20.70
N GLU A 128 17.04 55.93 -20.59
CA GLU A 128 15.97 56.27 -21.57
C GLU A 128 16.00 55.82 -23.04
N GLU A 129 14.83 55.30 -23.42
CA GLU A 129 14.13 55.31 -24.72
C GLU A 129 14.43 54.29 -25.84
N ALA A 130 13.42 53.42 -26.02
CA ALA A 130 12.59 53.27 -27.24
C ALA A 130 12.86 52.14 -28.27
N SER A 131 11.72 51.50 -28.59
CA SER A 131 11.24 51.00 -29.89
C SER A 131 11.49 49.52 -30.26
N ASP A 132 10.35 48.82 -30.27
CA ASP A 132 9.85 47.84 -31.26
C ASP A 132 10.76 46.71 -31.78
N GLY A 133 10.25 45.49 -31.57
CA GLY A 133 10.75 44.27 -32.19
C GLY A 133 9.84 43.09 -31.89
N GLU A 134 8.60 43.17 -32.36
CA GLU A 134 7.63 42.07 -32.42
C GLU A 134 8.24 40.86 -33.15
N THR A 135 8.43 39.76 -32.43
CA THR A 135 8.55 38.41 -33.01
C THR A 135 7.97 37.45 -32.00
N SER A 136 6.70 37.13 -32.22
CA SER A 136 5.98 36.06 -31.53
C SER A 136 6.58 34.72 -31.94
N PRO A 137 7.14 33.90 -31.04
CA PRO A 137 7.35 32.50 -31.32
C PRO A 137 5.96 31.87 -31.48
N GLN A 138 5.73 31.23 -32.62
CA GLN A 138 4.62 30.31 -32.79
C GLN A 138 4.74 29.25 -31.69
N GLU A 139 3.71 29.15 -30.85
CA GLU A 139 3.45 27.95 -30.08
C GLU A 139 3.37 26.80 -31.08
N GLU A 140 4.43 26.00 -31.15
CA GLU A 140 4.29 24.63 -31.60
C GLU A 140 3.38 23.97 -30.56
N THR A 141 2.09 23.90 -30.89
CA THR A 141 1.15 22.99 -30.25
C THR A 141 1.70 21.59 -30.51
N THR A 142 2.57 21.14 -29.61
CA THR A 142 2.84 19.72 -29.42
C THR A 142 1.49 19.10 -29.17
N THR A 143 0.99 18.41 -30.20
CA THR A 143 -0.03 17.38 -30.04
C THR A 143 0.55 16.38 -29.05
N GLN A 144 0.28 16.59 -27.77
CA GLN A 144 0.37 15.52 -26.77
C GLN A 144 -0.52 14.41 -27.33
N GLU A 145 0.08 13.25 -27.61
CA GLU A 145 -0.69 12.03 -27.63
C GLU A 145 -1.56 12.06 -26.37
N GLU A 146 -2.88 11.94 -26.55
CA GLU A 146 -3.75 11.51 -25.47
C GLU A 146 -3.23 10.12 -25.07
N THR A 147 -2.27 10.10 -24.16
CA THR A 147 -2.01 8.93 -23.33
C THR A 147 -3.33 8.73 -22.60
N ASP A 148 -4.05 7.66 -22.95
CA ASP A 148 -5.27 7.23 -22.28
C ASP A 148 -4.98 7.19 -20.78
N THR A 149 -5.38 8.26 -20.08
CA THR A 149 -5.12 8.38 -18.66
C THR A 149 -6.13 7.51 -17.93
N GLU A 150 -5.65 6.71 -16.99
CA GLU A 150 -6.50 5.86 -16.18
C GLU A 150 -7.09 6.64 -14.99
N VAL A 151 -6.77 7.93 -14.86
CA VAL A 151 -7.37 8.83 -13.86
C VAL A 151 -8.89 8.87 -14.03
N GLY A 152 -9.59 8.68 -12.92
CA GLY A 152 -11.05 8.56 -12.85
C GLY A 152 -11.58 7.14 -13.08
N GLN A 153 -10.74 6.18 -13.48
CA GLN A 153 -11.10 4.77 -13.48
C GLN A 153 -11.09 4.21 -12.05
N CYS A 154 -11.80 3.10 -11.84
CA CYS A 154 -11.91 2.49 -10.52
C CYS A 154 -11.11 1.20 -10.39
N LEU A 155 -10.78 0.85 -9.15
CA LEU A 155 -10.02 -0.35 -8.81
C LEU A 155 -10.80 -1.21 -7.80
N PRO A 156 -10.59 -2.54 -7.80
CA PRO A 156 -11.11 -3.42 -6.75
C PRO A 156 -10.48 -3.11 -5.39
N TYR A 157 -11.09 -3.57 -4.30
CA TYR A 157 -10.58 -3.39 -2.92
C TYR A 157 -9.08 -3.72 -2.78
N ALA A 158 -8.63 -4.82 -3.37
CA ALA A 158 -7.22 -5.15 -3.50
C ALA A 158 -6.79 -4.95 -4.97
N PRO A 159 -6.10 -3.84 -5.32
CA PRO A 159 -5.61 -3.61 -6.67
C PRO A 159 -4.79 -4.80 -7.19
N VAL A 160 -5.07 -5.19 -8.43
CA VAL A 160 -4.41 -6.30 -9.11
C VAL A 160 -3.55 -5.74 -10.23
N ILE A 161 -2.29 -6.15 -10.31
CA ILE A 161 -1.40 -5.77 -11.41
C ILE A 161 -1.75 -6.65 -12.62
N GLU A 162 -2.01 -6.01 -13.78
CA GLU A 162 -2.29 -6.68 -15.05
C GLU A 162 -1.40 -6.07 -16.15
N GLY A 163 -0.45 -6.86 -16.65
CA GLY A 163 0.55 -6.36 -17.60
C GLY A 163 1.44 -5.30 -16.94
N ASP A 164 1.50 -4.12 -17.54
CA ASP A 164 2.34 -2.99 -17.11
C ASP A 164 1.56 -1.99 -16.20
N GLY A 165 0.32 -2.30 -15.84
CA GLY A 165 -0.56 -1.42 -15.06
C GLY A 165 -1.49 -2.15 -14.10
N LEU A 166 -2.60 -1.51 -13.75
CA LEU A 166 -3.61 -2.06 -12.84
C LEU A 166 -4.84 -2.57 -13.58
N ALA A 167 -5.45 -3.63 -13.06
CA ALA A 167 -6.74 -4.12 -13.53
C ALA A 167 -7.84 -3.11 -13.18
N LEU A 168 -8.37 -2.44 -14.21
CA LEU A 168 -9.37 -1.40 -14.07
C LEU A 168 -10.80 -1.98 -14.03
N LEU A 169 -11.68 -1.29 -13.31
CA LEU A 169 -13.11 -1.55 -13.23
C LEU A 169 -13.91 -0.33 -13.66
N ASP A 170 -15.12 -0.58 -14.18
CA ASP A 170 -16.14 0.46 -14.29
C ASP A 170 -16.52 0.92 -12.87
N CYS A 171 -16.55 2.22 -12.63
CA CYS A 171 -16.89 2.75 -11.30
C CYS A 171 -18.32 2.45 -10.84
N ALA A 172 -19.20 2.02 -11.73
CA ALA A 172 -20.52 1.50 -11.37
C ALA A 172 -20.52 0.00 -11.02
N ASP A 173 -19.39 -0.70 -11.19
CA ASP A 173 -19.24 -2.09 -10.77
C ASP A 173 -19.32 -2.18 -9.23
N PRO A 174 -20.11 -3.12 -8.67
CA PRO A 174 -20.22 -3.29 -7.22
C PRO A 174 -18.91 -3.68 -6.52
N ALA A 175 -17.89 -4.14 -7.26
CA ALA A 175 -16.56 -4.42 -6.73
C ALA A 175 -15.64 -3.19 -6.74
N ALA A 176 -16.04 -2.08 -7.34
CA ALA A 176 -15.28 -0.83 -7.32
C ALA A 176 -15.16 -0.31 -5.88
N PHE A 177 -13.94 -0.02 -5.45
CA PHE A 177 -13.64 0.43 -4.10
C PHE A 177 -12.77 1.68 -4.09
N TRP A 178 -11.83 1.79 -5.02
CA TRP A 178 -10.97 2.96 -5.18
C TRP A 178 -11.24 3.67 -6.49
N THR A 179 -10.92 4.95 -6.57
CA THR A 179 -10.83 5.73 -7.80
C THR A 179 -9.42 6.28 -7.96
N ILE A 180 -8.84 6.17 -9.16
CA ILE A 180 -7.52 6.71 -9.49
C ILE A 180 -7.63 8.23 -9.58
N THR A 181 -6.85 8.94 -8.78
CA THR A 181 -6.86 10.42 -8.71
C THR A 181 -5.66 11.05 -9.41
N ALA A 182 -4.53 10.33 -9.47
CA ALA A 182 -3.36 10.71 -10.24
C ALA A 182 -2.56 9.46 -10.65
N GLN A 183 -1.80 9.59 -11.74
CA GLN A 183 -1.03 8.50 -12.31
C GLN A 183 0.19 9.05 -13.05
N SER A 184 1.29 8.30 -13.01
CA SER A 184 2.40 8.51 -13.94
C SER A 184 3.10 7.19 -14.28
N TYR A 185 3.46 7.05 -15.56
CA TYR A 185 4.34 5.98 -16.10
C TYR A 185 5.78 6.48 -16.29
N ASP A 186 6.04 7.77 -16.04
CA ASP A 186 7.34 8.41 -16.17
C ASP A 186 7.75 8.90 -14.78
N VAL A 187 8.05 7.94 -13.90
CA VAL A 187 8.41 8.19 -12.51
C VAL A 187 9.80 7.61 -12.25
N ASP A 188 10.77 8.50 -12.04
CA ASP A 188 12.10 8.11 -11.61
C ASP A 188 12.05 7.76 -10.11
N GLY A 189 11.91 6.47 -9.80
CA GLY A 189 11.85 5.96 -8.43
C GLY A 189 12.45 4.57 -8.29
N GLU A 190 13.04 4.31 -7.12
CA GLU A 190 13.49 2.97 -6.73
C GLU A 190 12.53 2.39 -5.71
N VAL A 191 12.35 1.07 -5.76
CA VAL A 191 11.63 0.32 -4.73
C VAL A 191 12.57 -0.66 -4.02
N ASP A 192 12.28 -0.93 -2.75
CA ASP A 192 13.01 -1.93 -1.97
C ASP A 192 12.63 -3.37 -2.36
N ALA A 193 13.17 -4.36 -1.63
CA ALA A 193 12.91 -5.77 -1.93
C ALA A 193 11.46 -6.19 -1.62
N GLU A 194 10.76 -5.40 -0.81
CA GLU A 194 9.38 -5.56 -0.40
C GLU A 194 8.41 -4.79 -1.32
N GLY A 195 8.93 -4.01 -2.27
CA GLY A 195 8.15 -3.23 -3.24
C GLY A 195 7.74 -1.84 -2.74
N ASN A 196 8.28 -1.38 -1.60
CA ASN A 196 7.99 -0.04 -1.10
C ASN A 196 8.92 0.99 -1.76
N LEU A 197 8.44 2.22 -1.93
CA LEU A 197 9.28 3.32 -2.40
C LEU A 197 10.44 3.57 -1.45
N VAL A 198 11.67 3.59 -1.98
CA VAL A 198 12.86 3.99 -1.22
C VAL A 198 12.79 5.47 -0.86
N ASP A 199 12.24 6.29 -1.75
CA ASP A 199 11.96 7.71 -1.56
C ASP A 199 10.48 8.00 -1.79
N SER A 200 9.75 8.28 -0.72
CA SER A 200 8.32 8.61 -0.78
C SER A 200 8.05 9.99 -1.39
N GLN A 201 9.08 10.84 -1.55
CA GLN A 201 8.90 12.16 -2.18
C GLN A 201 8.35 12.05 -3.61
N VAL A 202 8.71 10.99 -4.34
CA VAL A 202 8.16 10.73 -5.69
C VAL A 202 6.64 10.58 -5.66
N ALA A 203 6.08 9.95 -4.62
CA ALA A 203 4.63 9.87 -4.43
C ALA A 203 4.04 11.20 -3.99
N TYR A 204 4.71 11.96 -3.11
CA TYR A 204 4.20 13.28 -2.71
C TYR A 204 4.21 14.31 -3.84
N ASP A 205 5.16 14.22 -4.76
CA ASP A 205 5.23 15.10 -5.93
C ASP A 205 4.08 14.81 -6.91
N LEU A 206 3.68 13.53 -7.06
CA LEU A 206 2.57 13.12 -7.91
C LEU A 206 1.19 13.30 -7.24
N CYS A 207 1.05 12.80 -6.02
CA CYS A 207 -0.23 12.69 -5.31
C CYS A 207 -0.55 13.90 -4.42
N GLY A 208 0.48 14.68 -4.05
CA GLY A 208 0.41 15.77 -3.07
C GLY A 208 0.93 15.37 -1.68
N ALA A 209 1.45 16.35 -0.93
CA ALA A 209 2.13 16.14 0.36
C ALA A 209 1.24 15.54 1.48
N GLY A 210 -0.09 15.63 1.35
CA GLY A 210 -1.03 15.04 2.29
C GLY A 210 -1.45 13.61 1.94
N TRP A 211 -1.01 13.06 0.80
CA TRP A 211 -1.44 11.75 0.35
C TRP A 211 -0.86 10.64 1.21
N GLY A 212 -1.63 9.59 1.46
CA GLY A 212 -1.25 8.52 2.40
C GLY A 212 -1.36 8.92 3.87
N GLN A 213 -1.61 10.20 4.19
CA GLN A 213 -1.91 10.62 5.54
C GLN A 213 -3.38 10.33 5.88
N VAL A 214 -3.59 9.97 7.14
CA VAL A 214 -4.87 9.49 7.65
C VAL A 214 -5.57 10.67 8.36
N TYR A 215 -6.32 11.47 7.63
CA TYR A 215 -7.05 12.60 8.23
C TYR A 215 -8.45 12.19 8.70
N PRO A 216 -8.85 12.48 9.95
CA PRO A 216 -10.21 12.25 10.43
C PRO A 216 -11.27 12.80 9.48
N GLY A 217 -12.29 11.99 9.19
CA GLY A 217 -13.44 12.35 8.36
C GLY A 217 -13.19 12.22 6.86
N ASN A 218 -11.94 12.02 6.44
CA ASN A 218 -11.61 11.83 5.03
C ASN A 218 -11.74 10.35 4.64
N ALA A 219 -11.99 10.13 3.34
CA ALA A 219 -11.83 8.82 2.74
C ALA A 219 -10.38 8.38 2.77
N TRP A 220 -10.16 7.07 2.74
CA TRP A 220 -8.83 6.50 2.66
C TRP A 220 -8.13 6.94 1.38
N GLN A 221 -6.90 7.42 1.50
CA GLN A 221 -6.04 7.83 0.38
C GLN A 221 -4.74 7.05 0.47
N THR A 222 -4.30 6.48 -0.64
CA THR A 222 -3.04 5.71 -0.68
C THR A 222 -2.50 5.65 -2.10
N TRP A 223 -1.32 5.07 -2.27
CA TRP A 223 -0.69 4.89 -3.57
C TRP A 223 -0.33 3.43 -3.82
N HIS A 224 -0.16 3.07 -5.09
CA HIS A 224 0.35 1.76 -5.51
C HIS A 224 1.44 1.94 -6.55
N THR A 225 2.47 1.11 -6.42
CA THR A 225 3.62 1.06 -7.30
C THR A 225 3.54 -0.21 -8.13
N VAL A 226 3.67 -0.08 -9.45
CA VAL A 226 4.02 -1.20 -10.34
C VAL A 226 5.49 -1.04 -10.66
N TYR A 227 6.27 -2.12 -10.54
CA TYR A 227 7.71 -2.05 -10.64
C TYR A 227 8.30 -3.33 -11.24
N SER A 228 9.47 -3.18 -11.87
CA SER A 228 10.22 -4.26 -12.48
C SER A 228 11.69 -4.14 -12.12
N SER A 229 12.31 -5.25 -11.70
CA SER A 229 13.74 -5.29 -11.38
C SER A 229 14.22 -4.25 -10.35
N GLY A 230 13.35 -3.83 -9.42
CA GLY A 230 13.65 -2.82 -8.39
C GLY A 230 13.48 -1.37 -8.85
N VAL A 231 13.02 -1.14 -10.08
CA VAL A 231 12.75 0.18 -10.64
C VAL A 231 11.24 0.35 -10.82
N LEU A 232 10.75 1.53 -10.47
CA LEU A 232 9.35 1.89 -10.60
C LEU A 232 8.97 2.01 -12.09
N ASP A 233 7.94 1.27 -12.53
CA ASP A 233 7.40 1.36 -13.88
C ASP A 233 6.21 2.32 -13.93
N SER A 234 5.35 2.29 -12.92
CA SER A 234 4.26 3.26 -12.76
C SER A 234 3.82 3.46 -11.32
N LEU A 235 3.28 4.64 -11.05
CA LEU A 235 2.77 5.06 -9.75
C LEU A 235 1.34 5.56 -9.89
N TYR A 236 0.49 5.08 -8.98
CA TYR A 236 -0.95 5.39 -8.94
C TYR A 236 -1.29 5.97 -7.60
N CYS A 237 -1.99 7.10 -7.59
CA CYS A 237 -2.62 7.66 -6.41
C CYS A 237 -4.11 7.36 -6.49
N TYR A 238 -4.70 6.83 -5.44
CA TYR A 238 -6.13 6.55 -5.43
C TYR A 238 -6.78 6.75 -4.06
N GLU A 239 -8.06 7.06 -4.12
CA GLU A 239 -8.91 7.40 -2.98
C GLU A 239 -10.09 6.43 -2.92
N ALA A 240 -10.50 6.05 -1.72
CA ALA A 240 -11.64 5.17 -1.55
C ALA A 240 -12.94 5.90 -1.88
N ILE A 241 -13.84 5.24 -2.62
CA ILE A 241 -15.11 5.85 -3.03
C ILE A 241 -16.22 5.74 -1.97
N GLY A 242 -15.88 5.30 -0.75
CA GLY A 242 -16.81 5.04 0.34
C GLY A 242 -17.58 3.72 0.23
N ALA A 243 -17.21 2.84 -0.72
CA ALA A 243 -17.77 1.49 -0.80
C ALA A 243 -17.39 0.69 0.44
N ALA A 244 -18.32 -0.12 0.96
CA ALA A 244 -18.07 -0.92 2.15
C ALA A 244 -17.02 -2.02 1.91
N ASN A 245 -16.33 -2.44 2.97
CA ASN A 245 -15.38 -3.55 2.89
C ASN A 245 -16.11 -4.83 2.40
N PRO A 246 -15.65 -5.48 1.32
CA PRO A 246 -16.30 -6.68 0.79
C PRO A 246 -16.32 -7.85 1.80
N ASP A 247 -15.35 -7.92 2.71
CA ASP A 247 -15.26 -8.95 3.75
C ASP A 247 -16.07 -8.59 5.01
N ASN A 248 -16.33 -7.30 5.22
CA ASN A 248 -17.13 -6.79 6.34
C ASN A 248 -17.97 -5.57 5.91
N PRO A 249 -19.22 -5.76 5.43
CA PRO A 249 -20.02 -4.69 4.83
C PRO A 249 -20.48 -3.62 5.83
N GLU A 250 -20.24 -3.79 7.13
CA GLU A 250 -20.48 -2.75 8.15
C GLU A 250 -19.35 -1.71 8.20
N GLN A 251 -18.18 -2.02 7.63
CA GLN A 251 -17.02 -1.13 7.59
C GLN A 251 -16.99 -0.30 6.32
N THR A 252 -16.73 0.99 6.47
CA THR A 252 -16.52 1.95 5.38
C THR A 252 -15.14 2.60 5.47
N PRO A 253 -14.44 2.82 4.34
CA PRO A 253 -13.07 3.31 4.30
C PRO A 253 -13.00 4.83 4.50
N ILE A 254 -13.59 5.28 5.61
CA ILE A 254 -13.57 6.66 6.10
C ILE A 254 -12.87 6.62 7.45
N ILE A 255 -11.95 7.56 7.69
CA ILE A 255 -11.31 7.69 9.00
C ILE A 255 -12.34 8.23 9.99
N PRO A 256 -12.56 7.56 11.13
CA PRO A 256 -13.53 8.03 12.11
C PRO A 256 -13.21 9.45 12.58
N ASP A 257 -14.22 10.33 12.58
CA ASP A 257 -14.15 11.68 13.15
C ASP A 257 -15.25 11.86 14.21
N THR A 258 -15.32 13.06 14.80
CA THR A 258 -16.26 13.43 15.84
C THR A 258 -17.70 13.05 15.47
N GLY A 259 -18.27 12.13 16.24
CA GLY A 259 -19.62 11.61 16.09
C GLY A 259 -19.70 10.22 15.49
N ASP A 260 -18.64 9.78 14.80
CA ASP A 260 -18.57 8.49 14.12
C ASP A 260 -18.27 7.36 15.10
N CYS A 261 -18.60 6.13 14.69
CA CYS A 261 -18.26 4.92 15.41
C CYS A 261 -17.27 4.08 14.63
N PHE A 262 -16.47 3.31 15.36
CA PHE A 262 -15.48 2.40 14.79
C PHE A 262 -15.36 1.14 15.64
N ASP A 263 -14.79 0.10 15.05
CA ASP A 263 -14.54 -1.18 15.71
C ASP A 263 -13.11 -1.24 16.28
N ASP A 264 -12.67 -2.42 16.72
CA ASP A 264 -11.34 -2.65 17.30
C ASP A 264 -10.35 -3.26 16.29
N SER A 265 -10.60 -3.11 14.99
CA SER A 265 -9.71 -3.61 13.96
C SER A 265 -8.40 -2.82 13.88
N ASP A 266 -7.40 -3.42 13.22
CA ASP A 266 -6.08 -2.81 13.01
C ASP A 266 -6.08 -1.72 11.92
N SER A 267 -7.25 -1.25 11.47
CA SER A 267 -7.38 -0.21 10.45
C SER A 267 -8.50 0.75 10.82
N TRP A 268 -8.39 2.00 10.36
CA TRP A 268 -9.34 3.06 10.68
C TRP A 268 -10.63 2.97 9.86
N TRP A 269 -11.45 1.98 10.16
CA TRP A 269 -12.78 1.81 9.55
C TRP A 269 -13.83 2.60 10.32
N THR A 270 -14.71 3.28 9.59
CA THR A 270 -15.95 3.83 10.16
C THR A 270 -17.06 2.81 10.01
N VAL A 271 -17.85 2.59 11.07
CA VAL A 271 -19.02 1.70 11.10
C VAL A 271 -20.28 2.46 11.51
N ASP A 272 -21.45 1.92 11.18
CA ASP A 272 -22.71 2.46 11.67
C ASP A 272 -22.80 2.32 13.21
N CYS A 273 -23.06 3.42 13.92
CA CYS A 273 -23.14 3.41 15.39
C CYS A 273 -24.25 2.51 15.98
N GLY A 274 -25.24 2.11 15.18
CA GLY A 274 -26.28 1.17 15.59
C GLY A 274 -25.94 -0.30 15.27
N SER A 275 -24.80 -0.57 14.64
CA SER A 275 -24.37 -1.91 14.28
C SER A 275 -23.80 -2.67 15.49
N GLY A 276 -23.74 -4.00 15.38
CA GLY A 276 -23.14 -4.84 16.41
C GLY A 276 -21.61 -4.78 16.44
N SER A 277 -21.00 -4.17 15.41
CA SER A 277 -19.55 -3.98 15.29
C SER A 277 -19.07 -2.64 15.85
N ALA A 278 -19.98 -1.69 16.13
CA ALA A 278 -19.63 -0.43 16.77
C ALA A 278 -19.17 -0.68 18.22
N ILE A 279 -17.87 -0.49 18.47
CA ILE A 279 -17.27 -0.66 19.80
C ILE A 279 -17.03 0.70 20.44
N TYR A 280 -16.53 1.66 19.66
CA TYR A 280 -16.21 3.00 20.14
C TYR A 280 -16.96 4.06 19.34
N ARG A 281 -17.27 5.19 19.99
CA ARG A 281 -17.77 6.41 19.38
C ARG A 281 -16.83 7.56 19.67
N VAL A 282 -16.40 8.27 18.62
CA VAL A 282 -15.56 9.46 18.76
C VAL A 282 -16.42 10.61 19.28
N ASP A 283 -16.11 11.11 20.46
CA ASP A 283 -16.79 12.25 21.08
C ASP A 283 -16.16 13.58 20.67
N SER A 284 -14.85 13.59 20.45
CA SER A 284 -14.13 14.73 19.89
C SER A 284 -12.81 14.32 19.23
N THR A 285 -12.33 15.15 18.31
CA THR A 285 -11.08 14.96 17.59
C THR A 285 -10.16 16.16 17.81
N VAL A 286 -8.89 15.89 18.11
CA VAL A 286 -7.83 16.91 18.15
C VAL A 286 -6.91 16.68 16.96
N VAL A 287 -6.95 17.56 15.96
CA VAL A 287 -6.07 17.52 14.80
C VAL A 287 -4.91 18.49 14.99
N TYR A 288 -3.68 18.06 14.69
CA TYR A 288 -2.51 18.92 14.73
C TYR A 288 -2.21 19.46 13.34
N ASP A 289 -2.03 20.78 13.22
CA ASP A 289 -1.68 21.43 11.94
C ASP A 289 -0.38 20.88 11.33
N ASN A 290 0.54 20.42 12.18
CA ASN A 290 1.73 19.69 11.79
C ASN A 290 1.84 18.46 12.70
N PRO A 291 2.13 17.26 12.18
CA PRO A 291 2.36 16.08 13.00
C PRO A 291 3.40 16.34 14.09
N VAL A 292 3.12 15.86 15.30
CA VAL A 292 3.96 16.13 16.48
C VAL A 292 4.55 14.82 16.99
N PRO A 293 5.88 14.68 17.11
CA PRO A 293 6.47 13.54 17.81
C PRO A 293 6.04 13.59 19.28
N MET A 294 5.40 12.54 19.76
CA MET A 294 4.99 12.43 21.16
C MET A 294 5.48 11.12 21.76
N THR A 295 6.02 11.21 22.97
CA THR A 295 6.28 10.03 23.80
C THR A 295 4.97 9.46 24.35
N GLU A 296 5.01 8.20 24.82
CA GLU A 296 3.84 7.57 25.45
C GLU A 296 3.31 8.38 26.66
N ASP A 297 4.20 8.98 27.46
CA ASP A 297 3.80 9.82 28.61
C ASP A 297 3.10 11.12 28.17
N GLU A 298 3.57 11.74 27.08
CA GLU A 298 2.94 12.92 26.48
C GLU A 298 1.58 12.57 25.88
N LEU A 299 1.47 11.45 25.18
CA LEU A 299 0.21 10.92 24.66
C LEU A 299 -0.80 10.63 25.78
N ASN A 300 -0.37 9.97 26.86
CA ASN A 300 -1.22 9.73 28.02
C ASN A 300 -1.71 11.05 28.63
N THR A 301 -0.82 12.05 28.71
CA THR A 301 -1.17 13.38 29.24
C THR A 301 -2.21 14.06 28.35
N ALA A 302 -1.97 14.13 27.04
CA ALA A 302 -2.92 14.67 26.08
C ALA A 302 -4.26 13.91 26.10
N GLY A 303 -4.21 12.58 26.22
CA GLY A 303 -5.37 11.72 26.36
C GLY A 303 -6.20 12.01 27.62
N THR A 304 -5.58 12.47 28.73
CA THR A 304 -6.37 12.91 29.90
C THR A 304 -7.18 14.17 29.65
N GLU A 305 -6.80 14.99 28.67
CA GLU A 305 -7.54 16.21 28.30
C GLU A 305 -8.81 15.90 27.49
N CYS A 306 -8.90 14.71 26.88
CA CYS A 306 -10.08 14.24 26.17
C CYS A 306 -11.34 14.18 27.06
N GLY A 307 -11.17 13.90 28.36
CA GLY A 307 -12.31 13.73 29.28
C GLY A 307 -13.21 12.52 28.99
N THR A 308 -12.77 11.61 28.12
CA THR A 308 -13.45 10.37 27.71
C THR A 308 -12.79 9.14 28.34
N ASP A 309 -13.38 7.96 28.12
CA ASP A 309 -12.83 6.69 28.62
C ASP A 309 -11.61 6.22 27.82
N TRP A 310 -11.55 6.56 26.52
CA TRP A 310 -10.50 6.16 25.60
C TRP A 310 -9.95 7.33 24.79
N TYR A 311 -8.70 7.20 24.37
CA TYR A 311 -8.12 8.02 23.30
C TYR A 311 -7.33 7.13 22.34
N PHE A 312 -7.28 7.52 21.07
CA PHE A 312 -6.58 6.81 20.02
C PHE A 312 -5.74 7.80 19.21
N SER A 313 -4.49 7.47 18.92
CA SER A 313 -3.62 8.32 18.11
C SER A 313 -3.61 7.86 16.66
N ILE A 314 -3.83 8.81 15.76
CA ILE A 314 -3.57 8.64 14.34
C ILE A 314 -2.18 9.18 14.07
N LEU A 315 -1.33 8.34 13.47
CA LEU A 315 0.06 8.68 13.17
C LEU A 315 0.26 8.99 11.68
N ASP A 316 1.27 9.78 11.37
CA ASP A 316 1.82 9.89 10.02
C ASP A 316 2.82 8.74 9.72
N PHE A 317 3.50 8.83 8.57
CA PHE A 317 4.48 7.84 8.13
C PHE A 317 5.83 7.90 8.89
N GLU A 318 6.06 8.96 9.68
CA GLU A 318 7.24 9.12 10.53
C GLU A 318 6.93 8.82 12.01
N ASP A 319 5.78 8.22 12.29
CA ASP A 319 5.28 7.90 13.63
C ASP A 319 4.98 9.12 14.51
N ASN A 320 4.79 10.29 13.90
CA ASN A 320 4.36 11.50 14.59
C ASN A 320 2.84 11.50 14.72
N VAL A 321 2.33 12.08 15.81
CA VAL A 321 0.89 12.18 16.07
C VAL A 321 0.28 13.26 15.17
N LEU A 322 -0.56 12.82 14.24
CA LEU A 322 -1.34 13.68 13.34
C LEU A 322 -2.67 14.11 13.99
N ALA A 323 -3.33 13.19 14.69
CA ALA A 323 -4.57 13.47 15.40
C ALA A 323 -4.77 12.56 16.62
N LEU A 324 -5.61 13.00 17.56
CA LEU A 324 -6.14 12.20 18.66
C LEU A 324 -7.66 12.09 18.53
N LEU A 325 -8.18 10.86 18.55
CA LEU A 325 -9.60 10.56 18.67
C LEU A 325 -9.93 10.32 20.14
N CYS A 326 -10.74 11.18 20.74
CA CYS A 326 -11.25 11.02 22.10
C CYS A 326 -12.59 10.27 22.02
N ALA A 327 -12.68 9.06 22.57
CA ALA A 327 -13.81 8.18 22.34
C ALA A 327 -14.32 7.50 23.61
N ASN A 328 -15.59 7.08 23.59
CA ASN A 328 -16.22 6.24 24.62
C ASN A 328 -16.72 4.94 24.01
N ASP A 329 -16.99 3.96 24.86
CA ASP A 329 -17.69 2.74 24.45
C ASP A 329 -19.12 3.09 23.96
N VAL A 330 -19.62 2.34 22.96
CA VAL A 330 -20.99 2.45 22.41
C VAL A 330 -22.01 1.67 23.23
#